data_AF-A0A392PYS2-F1
#
_entry.id   AF-A0A392PYS2-F1
#
_cell.length_a   1.000
_cell.length_b   1.000
_cell.length_c   1.000
_cell.angle_alpha   90.00
_cell.angle_beta   90.00
_cell.angle_gamma   90.00
#
_symmetry.space_group_name_H-M   'P 1'
#
loop_
_entity.id
_entity.type
_entity.pdbx_description
1 polymer ?
#
loop_
_entity_poly.entity_id
_entity_poly.type
_entity_poly.pdbx_seq_one_letter_code
_entity_poly.pdbx_strand_id
1 'polypeptide(L)'
;CINSKPPTGDLAAAFEKHVSTFGGLDICIASAGIGNPIPFDKDETDGTRSWRHTLNVNFIAVFDTTRLAVSLKCDLVLVFHIL
;
A
#
# COMPACT_ATOMS: atom_id res chain seq x y z
N CYS A 1 5.94 12.22 -17.49
CA CYS A 1 6.96 11.52 -16.66
C CYS A 1 6.48 11.48 -15.22
N ILE A 2 5.77 10.43 -14.81
CA ILE A 2 5.42 10.24 -13.40
C ILE A 2 6.64 9.63 -12.70
N ASN A 3 7.43 10.46 -12.02
CA ASN A 3 8.44 9.99 -11.08
C ASN A 3 7.72 9.44 -9.85
N SER A 4 7.09 8.27 -9.98
CA SER A 4 6.54 7.54 -8.84
C SER A 4 7.71 7.01 -8.03
N LYS A 5 7.77 7.40 -6.74
CA LYS A 5 8.68 6.82 -5.75
C LYS A 5 8.60 5.28 -5.85
N PRO A 6 9.74 4.56 -5.86
CA PRO A 6 9.70 3.11 -5.87
C PRO A 6 8.97 2.60 -4.61
N PRO A 7 8.24 1.47 -4.70
CA PRO A 7 7.65 0.79 -3.56
C PRO A 7 8.69 0.62 -2.46
N THR A 8 8.26 0.63 -1.19
CA THR A 8 9.18 0.41 -0.07
C THR A 8 10.00 -0.86 -0.29
N GLY A 9 11.30 -0.82 0.05
CA GLY A 9 12.24 -1.92 -0.24
C GLY A 9 11.77 -3.27 0.31
N ASP A 10 11.12 -3.26 1.46
CA ASP A 10 10.58 -4.48 2.09
C ASP A 10 9.43 -5.10 1.30
N LEU A 11 8.57 -4.28 0.69
CA LEU A 11 7.45 -4.77 -0.12
C LEU A 11 7.97 -5.40 -1.42
N ALA A 12 8.91 -4.75 -2.11
CA ALA A 12 9.54 -5.30 -3.30
C ALA A 12 10.27 -6.62 -2.98
N ALA A 13 11.05 -6.66 -1.89
CA ALA A 13 11.76 -7.85 -1.45
C ALA A 13 10.81 -9.02 -1.11
N ALA A 14 9.63 -8.73 -0.54
CA ALA A 14 8.64 -9.76 -0.25
C ALA A 14 8.08 -10.41 -1.53
N PHE A 15 7.79 -9.61 -2.57
CA PHE A 15 7.35 -10.11 -3.87
C PHE A 15 8.46 -10.92 -4.57
N GLU A 16 9.69 -10.41 -4.58
CA GLU A 16 10.84 -11.14 -5.15
C GLU A 16 11.07 -12.48 -4.44
N LYS A 17 10.98 -12.49 -3.11
CA LYS A 17 11.06 -13.72 -2.33
C LYS A 17 9.95 -14.71 -2.68
N HIS A 18 8.72 -14.25 -2.84
CA HIS A 18 7.60 -15.12 -3.22
C HIS A 18 7.82 -15.73 -4.61
N VAL A 19 8.17 -14.91 -5.60
CA VAL A 19 8.43 -15.37 -6.98
C VAL A 19 9.62 -16.34 -7.01
N SER A 20 10.70 -16.08 -6.30
CA SER A 20 11.85 -17.00 -6.23
C SER A 20 11.53 -18.32 -5.52
N THR A 21 10.59 -18.31 -4.58
CA THR A 21 10.19 -19.53 -3.83
C THR A 21 9.18 -20.37 -4.61
N PHE A 22 8.21 -19.72 -5.27
CA PHE A 22 7.04 -20.39 -5.84
C PHE A 22 6.95 -20.32 -7.38
N GLY A 23 7.85 -19.57 -8.03
CA GLY A 23 7.93 -19.45 -9.50
C GLY A 23 6.98 -18.42 -10.13
N GLY A 24 6.11 -17.79 -9.34
CA GLY A 24 5.14 -16.80 -9.81
C GLY A 24 4.25 -16.30 -8.68
N LEU A 25 3.33 -15.40 -9.02
CA LEU A 25 2.25 -14.93 -8.15
C LEU A 25 1.02 -14.75 -9.03
N ASP A 26 -0.06 -15.48 -8.76
CA ASP A 26 -1.29 -15.37 -9.55
C ASP A 26 -2.25 -14.32 -8.98
N ILE A 27 -2.40 -14.27 -7.65
CA ILE A 27 -3.33 -13.38 -6.98
C ILE A 27 -2.60 -12.60 -5.89
N CYS A 28 -2.68 -11.28 -5.95
CA CYS A 28 -2.28 -10.38 -4.87
C CYS A 28 -3.53 -9.81 -4.19
N ILE A 29 -3.62 -9.95 -2.86
CA ILE A 29 -4.68 -9.33 -2.06
C ILE A 29 -4.06 -8.19 -1.26
N ALA A 30 -4.41 -6.94 -1.58
CA ALA A 30 -3.96 -5.77 -0.86
C ALA A 30 -5.07 -5.30 0.11
N SER A 31 -4.78 -5.38 1.41
CA SER A 31 -5.69 -5.00 2.48
C SER A 31 -4.94 -4.15 3.50
N ALA A 32 -5.36 -2.90 3.68
CA ALA A 32 -4.80 -2.00 4.67
C ALA A 32 -5.91 -1.12 5.25
N GLY A 33 -5.77 -0.78 6.53
CA GLY A 33 -6.75 0.01 7.25
C GLY A 33 -6.34 0.29 8.68
N ILE A 34 -6.03 1.55 8.97
CA ILE A 34 -5.94 2.10 10.33
C ILE A 34 -6.85 3.31 10.46
N GLY A 35 -7.51 3.43 11.61
CA GLY A 35 -8.27 4.62 11.97
C GLY A 35 -7.35 5.68 12.57
N ASN A 36 -7.75 6.95 12.48
CA ASN A 36 -7.11 8.04 13.21
C ASN A 36 -8.03 8.45 14.37
N PRO A 37 -7.55 8.47 15.63
CA PRO A 37 -8.37 8.91 16.76
C PRO A 37 -8.76 10.40 16.67
N ILE A 38 -8.02 11.20 15.90
CA ILE A 38 -8.30 12.63 15.70
C ILE A 38 -9.22 12.78 14.47
N PRO A 39 -10.44 13.33 14.62
CA PRO A 39 -11.27 13.67 13.47
C PRO A 39 -10.56 14.62 12.51
N PHE A 40 -10.78 14.45 11.19
CA PHE A 40 -10.03 15.20 10.17
C PHE A 40 -10.16 16.71 10.30
N ASP A 41 -11.35 17.19 10.62
CA ASP A 41 -11.69 18.60 10.86
C ASP A 41 -11.10 19.17 12.15
N LYS A 42 -10.63 18.31 13.05
CA LYS A 42 -10.09 18.67 14.38
C LYS A 42 -8.60 18.43 14.49
N ASP A 43 -7.94 18.12 13.38
CA ASP A 43 -6.49 17.97 13.38
C ASP A 43 -5.83 19.35 13.39
N GLU A 44 -5.36 19.76 14.57
CA GLU A 44 -4.62 21.01 14.76
C GLU A 44 -3.12 20.87 14.42
N THR A 45 -2.66 19.66 14.06
CA THR A 45 -1.31 19.48 13.50
C THR A 45 -1.28 19.93 12.04
N ASP A 46 -0.10 20.01 11.44
CA ASP A 46 0.05 20.20 9.99
C ASP A 46 -0.40 18.97 9.16
N GLY A 47 -1.07 18.01 9.79
CA GLY A 47 -1.52 16.75 9.21
C GLY A 47 -0.39 15.78 8.87
N THR A 48 0.87 16.14 9.12
CA THR A 48 2.04 15.38 8.62
C THR A 48 2.34 14.10 9.39
N ARG A 49 1.78 13.92 10.60
CA ARG A 49 2.01 12.72 11.42
C ARG A 49 0.75 11.91 11.70
N SER A 50 -0.38 12.57 11.86
CA SER A 50 -1.71 12.00 12.11
C SER A 50 -2.28 11.45 10.79
N TRP A 51 -2.87 12.31 9.97
CA TRP A 51 -3.57 11.89 8.74
C TRP A 51 -2.64 11.48 7.61
N ARG A 52 -1.42 12.03 7.54
CA ARG A 52 -0.39 11.53 6.61
C ARG A 52 -0.06 10.07 6.88
N HIS A 53 0.02 9.66 8.15
CA HIS A 53 0.30 8.26 8.49
C HIS A 53 -0.87 7.35 8.06
N THR A 54 -2.10 7.76 8.36
CA THR A 54 -3.32 7.07 7.89
C THR A 54 -3.35 6.92 6.37
N LEU A 55 -3.04 7.98 5.62
CA LEU A 55 -2.98 7.95 4.16
C LEU A 55 -1.84 7.05 3.66
N ASN A 56 -0.67 7.10 4.30
CA ASN A 56 0.46 6.26 3.93
C ASN A 56 0.12 4.76 4.09
N VAL A 57 -0.56 4.39 5.16
CA VAL A 57 -0.95 3.00 5.42
C VAL A 57 -2.13 2.57 4.56
N ASN A 58 -3.21 3.33 4.54
CA ASN A 58 -4.46 2.88 3.91
C ASN A 58 -4.45 3.03 2.39
N PHE A 59 -3.75 4.03 1.87
CA PHE A 59 -3.78 4.36 0.44
C PHE A 59 -2.45 4.11 -0.26
N ILE A 60 -1.36 4.72 0.24
CA ILE A 60 -0.05 4.61 -0.44
C ILE A 60 0.47 3.17 -0.43
N ALA A 61 0.34 2.43 0.69
CA ALA A 61 0.79 1.03 0.73
C ALA A 61 0.01 0.13 -0.24
N VAL A 62 -1.30 0.33 -0.38
CA VAL A 62 -2.15 -0.40 -1.33
C VAL A 62 -1.77 -0.04 -2.77
N PHE A 63 -1.51 1.24 -3.04
CA PHE A 63 -1.05 1.71 -4.34
C PHE A 63 0.31 1.13 -4.74
N ASP A 64 1.27 1.12 -3.82
CA ASP A 64 2.60 0.53 -4.05
C ASP A 64 2.52 -0.97 -4.31
N THR A 65 1.65 -1.68 -3.58
CA THR A 65 1.35 -3.10 -3.79
C THR A 65 0.76 -3.34 -5.17
N THR A 66 -0.22 -2.51 -5.57
CA THR A 66 -0.86 -2.54 -6.89
C THR A 66 0.17 -2.38 -8.01
N ARG A 67 1.11 -1.44 -7.85
CA ARG A 67 2.15 -1.19 -8.85
C ARG A 67 3.06 -2.41 -9.05
N LEU A 68 3.42 -3.10 -7.98
CA LEU A 68 4.22 -4.34 -8.06
C LEU A 68 3.42 -5.49 -8.66
N ALA A 69 2.17 -5.67 -8.22
CA ALA A 69 1.26 -6.69 -8.74
C ALA A 69 1.10 -6.60 -10.26
N VAL A 70 0.82 -5.39 -10.76
CA VAL A 70 0.70 -5.12 -12.21
C VAL A 70 2.02 -5.38 -12.94
N SER A 71 3.15 -5.01 -12.34
CA SER A 71 4.48 -5.25 -12.94
C SER A 71 4.79 -6.74 -13.09
N LEU A 72 4.27 -7.57 -12.19
CA LEU A 72 4.42 -9.03 -12.20
C LEU A 72 3.28 -9.76 -12.91
N LYS A 73 2.31 -9.02 -13.47
CA LYS A 73 1.14 -9.54 -14.19
C LYS A 73 0.28 -10.50 -13.34
N CYS A 74 0.20 -10.27 -12.04
CA CYS A 74 -0.73 -10.99 -11.18
C CYS A 74 -2.09 -10.29 -11.11
N ASP A 75 -3.15 -11.05 -10.89
CA ASP A 75 -4.48 -10.53 -10.62
C ASP A 75 -4.50 -9.84 -9.26
N LEU A 76 -5.25 -8.74 -9.15
CA LEU A 76 -5.29 -7.91 -7.95
C LEU A 76 -6.67 -7.85 -7.34
N VAL A 77 -6.75 -8.08 -6.03
CA VAL A 77 -7.94 -7.87 -5.21
C VAL A 77 -7.64 -6.78 -4.19
N LEU A 78 -8.41 -5.69 -4.24
CA LEU A 78 -8.31 -4.58 -3.29
C LEU A 78 -9.40 -4.70 -2.23
N VAL A 79 -8.99 -4.71 -0.96
CA VAL A 79 -9.91 -4.70 0.19
C VAL A 79 -9.90 -3.32 0.81
N PHE A 80 -10.92 -2.53 0.50
CA PHE A 80 -11.14 -1.23 1.11
C PHE A 80 -11.93 -1.39 2.41
N HIS A 81 -11.26 -1.16 3.54
CA HIS A 81 -11.97 -0.92 4.80
C HIS A 81 -12.49 0.52 4.77
N ILE A 82 -13.80 0.71 4.70
CA ILE A 82 -14.42 2.00 4.99
C ILE A 82 -14.32 2.18 6.51
N LEU A 83 -13.37 2.99 6.95
CA LEU A 83 -13.16 3.34 8.36
C LEU A 83 -13.88 4.63 8.73
#